data_AF-A0A429X975-F1
#
_entry.id   AF-A0A429X975-F1
#
_cell.length_a   1.000
_cell.length_b   1.000
_cell.length_c   1.000
_cell.angle_alpha   90.00
_cell.angle_beta   90.00
_cell.angle_gamma   90.00
#
_symmetry.space_group_name_H-M   'P 1'
#
loop_
_entity.id
_entity.type
_entity.pdbx_description
1 polymer ?
#
loop_
_entity_poly.entity_id
_entity_poly.type
_entity_poly.pdbx_seq_one_letter_code
_entity_poly.pdbx_strand_id
1 'polypeptide(L)'
;MLVNKAYKFRIYPNKKQEILIAKTMGCSRFVFNHFLAKWKDAYKETSKGLTYNSCSAELPQLKKELVWLKEVDSTAIQSSLKNLADSYSRFFKKQNRAPRFKSKKDKVQSYTTKHTNGNIAILGNKMKLPKLGLVRFAKSREIEGRILSRRQELAFKRKCKLDEAKNLQKQKRKVAHLHEKVTNARTDYLHKISTDIV
;
A
#
# COMPACT_ATOMS: atom_id res chain seq x y z
N MET A 1 16.64 3.64 21.36
CA MET A 1 15.57 2.88 20.67
C MET A 1 14.58 3.87 20.08
N LEU A 2 14.26 3.81 18.78
CA LEU A 2 13.24 4.66 18.17
C LEU A 2 11.84 4.13 18.55
N VAL A 3 11.08 4.92 19.32
CA VAL A 3 9.73 4.56 19.75
C VAL A 3 8.71 5.24 18.83
N ASN A 4 7.96 4.43 18.08
CA ASN A 4 6.87 4.94 17.26
C ASN A 4 5.61 5.11 18.11
N LYS A 5 5.07 6.32 18.14
CA LYS A 5 3.81 6.63 18.84
C LYS A 5 2.69 6.83 17.81
N ALA A 6 1.52 6.26 18.09
CA ALA A 6 0.30 6.53 17.35
C ALA A 6 -0.63 7.37 18.22
N TYR A 7 -1.29 8.36 17.61
CA TYR A 7 -2.20 9.26 18.31
C TYR A 7 -3.59 9.21 17.68
N LYS A 8 -4.63 9.32 18.52
CA LYS A 8 -6.03 9.40 18.11
C LYS A 8 -6.63 10.65 18.75
N PHE A 9 -7.11 11.56 17.90
CA PHE A 9 -7.73 12.81 18.34
C PHE A 9 -9.12 12.96 17.74
N ARG A 10 -10.00 13.65 18.46
CA ARG A 10 -11.30 14.08 17.94
C ARG A 10 -11.11 15.37 17.15
N ILE A 11 -11.65 15.41 15.92
CA ILE A 11 -11.67 16.61 15.08
C ILE A 11 -13.02 17.32 15.19
N TYR A 12 -13.01 18.63 14.92
CA TYR A 12 -14.18 19.51 14.87
C TYR A 12 -14.17 20.25 13.53
N PRO A 13 -14.63 19.58 12.45
CA PRO A 13 -14.76 20.19 11.14
C PRO A 13 -15.87 21.24 11.10
N ASN A 14 -15.76 22.19 10.17
CA ASN A 14 -16.90 23.04 9.79
C ASN A 14 -17.81 22.33 8.76
N LYS A 15 -19.00 22.89 8.48
CA LYS A 15 -19.97 22.31 7.53
C LYS A 15 -19.37 21.97 6.16
N LYS A 16 -18.52 22.84 5.60
CA LYS A 16 -17.85 22.58 4.31
C LYS A 16 -16.89 21.38 4.39
N GLN A 17 -16.14 21.29 5.48
CA GLN A 17 -15.21 20.18 5.74
C GLN A 17 -15.95 18.86 6.00
N GLU A 18 -17.08 18.89 6.70
CA GLU A 18 -17.94 17.70 6.92
C GLU A 18 -18.44 17.12 5.60
N ILE A 19 -18.96 17.99 4.72
CA ILE A 19 -19.40 17.59 3.37
C ILE A 19 -18.24 16.97 2.60
N LEU A 20 -17.05 17.59 2.63
CA LEU A 20 -15.88 17.07 1.92
C LEU A 20 -15.39 15.74 2.50
N ILE A 21 -15.43 15.55 3.82
CA ILE A 21 -15.13 14.29 4.49
C ILE A 21 -16.09 13.20 4.02
N ALA A 22 -17.40 13.49 4.02
CA ALA A 22 -18.42 12.55 3.58
C ALA A 22 -18.25 12.17 2.10
N LYS A 23 -17.99 13.15 1.23
CA LYS A 23 -17.62 12.93 -0.18
C LYS A 23 -16.39 12.04 -0.31
N THR A 24 -15.34 12.31 0.46
CA THR A 24 -14.08 11.55 0.42
C THR A 24 -14.27 10.10 0.85
N MET A 25 -15.05 9.85 1.90
CA MET A 25 -15.43 8.50 2.32
C MET A 25 -16.25 7.79 1.25
N GLY A 26 -17.22 8.49 0.64
CA GLY A 26 -18.05 7.98 -0.46
C GLY A 26 -17.20 7.58 -1.67
N CYS A 27 -16.30 8.45 -2.12
CA CYS A 27 -15.38 8.19 -3.23
C CYS A 27 -14.46 7.00 -2.94
N SER A 28 -13.89 6.95 -1.72
CA SER A 28 -13.03 5.86 -1.30
C SER A 28 -13.76 4.52 -1.29
N ARG A 29 -15.03 4.51 -0.85
CA ARG A 29 -15.91 3.33 -0.87
C ARG A 29 -16.24 2.91 -2.30
N PHE A 30 -16.63 3.84 -3.16
CA PHE A 30 -16.93 3.57 -4.56
C PHE A 30 -15.74 2.92 -5.26
N VAL A 31 -14.56 3.53 -5.18
CA VAL A 31 -13.34 3.00 -5.82
C VAL A 31 -13.02 1.61 -5.29
N PHE A 32 -13.13 1.39 -3.98
CA PHE A 32 -12.92 0.05 -3.40
C PHE A 32 -13.88 -0.98 -4.00
N ASN A 33 -15.17 -0.68 -4.06
CA ASN A 33 -16.19 -1.60 -4.54
C ASN A 33 -16.09 -1.84 -6.05
N HIS A 34 -15.83 -0.78 -6.83
CA HIS A 34 -15.62 -0.85 -8.29
C HIS A 34 -14.49 -1.82 -8.64
N PHE A 35 -13.32 -1.64 -8.02
CA PHE A 35 -12.19 -2.53 -8.28
C PHE A 35 -12.36 -3.91 -7.64
N LEU A 36 -13.11 -4.04 -6.54
CA LEU A 36 -13.44 -5.35 -5.98
C LEU A 36 -14.33 -6.15 -6.94
N ALA A 37 -15.30 -5.52 -7.61
CA ALA A 37 -16.11 -6.16 -8.63
C ALA A 37 -15.24 -6.65 -9.80
N LYS A 38 -14.45 -5.75 -10.40
CA LYS A 38 -13.49 -6.11 -11.46
C LYS A 38 -12.55 -7.24 -11.06
N TRP A 39 -12.06 -7.24 -9.82
CA TRP A 39 -11.17 -8.29 -9.33
C TRP A 39 -11.87 -9.65 -9.25
N LYS A 40 -13.13 -9.67 -8.81
CA LYS A 40 -13.94 -10.90 -8.79
C LYS A 40 -14.18 -11.44 -10.19
N ASP A 41 -14.47 -10.58 -11.16
CA ASP A 41 -14.72 -10.99 -12.54
C ASP A 41 -13.44 -11.53 -13.18
N ALA A 42 -12.33 -10.81 -13.07
CA ALA A 42 -11.02 -11.27 -13.54
C ALA A 42 -10.59 -12.60 -12.91
N TYR A 43 -10.87 -12.80 -11.62
CA TYR A 43 -10.55 -14.05 -10.92
C TYR A 43 -11.42 -15.22 -11.39
N LYS A 44 -12.69 -15.00 -11.75
CA LYS A 44 -13.56 -16.05 -12.32
C LYS A 44 -13.06 -16.50 -13.69
N GLU A 45 -12.63 -15.58 -14.53
CA GLU A 45 -12.20 -15.88 -15.91
C GLU A 45 -10.80 -16.49 -15.98
N THR A 46 -9.84 -15.88 -15.29
CA THR A 46 -8.41 -16.23 -15.47
C THR A 46 -7.84 -17.09 -14.35
N SER A 47 -8.61 -17.33 -13.28
CA SER A 47 -8.14 -17.89 -12.00
C SER A 47 -6.96 -17.12 -11.38
N LYS A 48 -6.62 -15.94 -11.93
CA LYS A 48 -5.56 -15.04 -11.48
C LYS A 48 -6.20 -13.72 -11.06
N GLY A 49 -5.71 -13.17 -9.95
CA GLY A 49 -6.18 -11.87 -9.46
C GLY A 49 -5.58 -10.70 -10.23
N LEU A 50 -6.15 -9.51 -10.05
CA LEU A 50 -5.56 -8.26 -10.52
C LEU A 50 -4.35 -7.86 -9.66
N THR A 51 -3.59 -6.85 -10.12
CA THR A 51 -2.52 -6.24 -9.33
C THR A 51 -2.84 -4.79 -9.03
N TYR A 52 -2.24 -4.25 -7.95
CA TYR A 52 -2.37 -2.83 -7.61
C TYR A 52 -1.96 -1.93 -8.79
N ASN A 53 -0.90 -2.28 -9.51
CA ASN A 53 -0.37 -1.44 -10.58
C ASN A 53 -1.36 -1.37 -11.75
N SER A 54 -1.95 -2.51 -12.15
CA SER A 54 -2.99 -2.57 -13.19
C SER A 54 -4.18 -1.69 -12.82
N CYS A 55 -4.75 -1.89 -11.63
CA CYS A 55 -5.90 -1.09 -11.19
C CYS A 55 -5.56 0.40 -11.01
N SER A 56 -4.33 0.73 -10.58
CA SER A 56 -3.90 2.11 -10.39
C SER A 56 -3.68 2.84 -11.72
N ALA A 57 -3.35 2.11 -12.79
CA ALA A 57 -3.21 2.67 -14.14
C ALA A 57 -4.58 3.05 -14.75
N GLU A 58 -5.66 2.41 -14.31
CA GLU A 58 -7.04 2.74 -14.73
C GLU A 58 -7.63 3.95 -13.99
N LEU A 59 -7.10 4.30 -12.81
CA LEU A 59 -7.61 5.41 -12.00
C LEU A 59 -7.64 6.78 -12.71
N PRO A 60 -6.63 7.18 -13.51
CA PRO A 60 -6.67 8.43 -14.26
C PRO A 60 -7.84 8.48 -15.25
N GLN A 61 -8.10 7.39 -15.97
CA GLN A 61 -9.21 7.30 -16.92
C GLN A 61 -10.56 7.37 -16.19
N LEU A 62 -10.70 6.60 -15.10
CA LEU A 62 -11.91 6.62 -14.26
C LEU A 62 -12.21 8.03 -13.71
N LYS A 63 -11.17 8.81 -13.38
CA LYS A 63 -11.33 10.21 -12.94
C LYS A 63 -11.71 11.17 -14.06
N LYS A 64 -11.42 10.86 -15.33
CA LYS A 64 -11.88 11.65 -16.47
C LYS A 64 -13.38 11.44 -16.68
N GLU A 65 -13.84 10.20 -16.61
CA GLU A 65 -15.25 9.82 -16.74
C GLU A 65 -16.08 10.30 -15.55
N LEU A 66 -15.59 10.09 -14.32
CA LEU A 66 -16.28 10.43 -13.09
C LEU A 66 -15.64 11.67 -12.45
N VAL A 67 -16.07 12.84 -12.90
CA VAL A 67 -15.49 14.14 -12.51
C VAL A 67 -15.51 14.36 -11.00
N TRP A 68 -16.53 13.87 -10.30
CA TRP A 68 -16.66 13.98 -8.84
C TRP A 68 -15.52 13.28 -8.07
N LEU A 69 -14.79 12.32 -8.68
CA LEU A 69 -13.59 11.72 -8.08
C LEU A 69 -12.40 12.69 -8.01
N LYS A 70 -12.41 13.79 -8.78
CA LYS A 70 -11.37 14.83 -8.75
C LYS A 70 -11.57 15.83 -7.60
N GLU A 71 -12.77 15.91 -7.03
CA GLU A 71 -13.07 16.84 -5.94
C GLU A 71 -12.33 16.48 -4.64
N VAL A 72 -12.09 15.19 -4.41
CA VAL A 72 -11.56 14.66 -3.15
C VAL A 72 -10.03 14.46 -3.20
N ASP A 73 -9.43 14.20 -2.04
CA ASP A 73 -7.99 13.88 -1.94
C ASP A 73 -7.65 12.63 -2.77
N SER A 74 -6.80 12.81 -3.78
CA SER A 74 -6.32 11.74 -4.65
C SER A 74 -5.59 10.64 -3.87
N THR A 75 -4.95 11.02 -2.75
CA THR A 75 -4.25 10.11 -1.84
C THR A 75 -5.21 9.17 -1.13
N ALA A 76 -6.43 9.63 -0.82
CA ALA A 76 -7.46 8.82 -0.19
C ALA A 76 -7.98 7.74 -1.14
N ILE A 77 -8.26 8.11 -2.40
CA ILE A 77 -8.65 7.19 -3.47
C ILE A 77 -7.57 6.11 -3.69
N GLN A 78 -6.31 6.52 -3.87
CA GLN A 78 -5.20 5.59 -4.08
C GLN A 78 -4.96 4.70 -2.85
N SER A 79 -5.16 5.22 -1.64
CA SER A 79 -5.02 4.41 -0.42
C SER A 79 -6.14 3.38 -0.29
N SER A 80 -7.36 3.70 -0.72
CA SER A 80 -8.46 2.73 -0.78
C SER A 80 -8.12 1.54 -1.69
N LEU A 81 -7.57 1.82 -2.88
CA LEU A 81 -7.12 0.78 -3.80
C LEU A 81 -5.95 -0.03 -3.25
N LYS A 82 -4.98 0.61 -2.58
CA LYS A 82 -3.88 -0.09 -1.89
C LYS A 82 -4.39 -1.03 -0.80
N ASN A 83 -5.41 -0.63 -0.05
CA ASN A 83 -6.00 -1.47 0.99
C ASN A 83 -6.71 -2.69 0.39
N LEU A 84 -7.37 -2.56 -0.77
CA LEU A 84 -7.95 -3.69 -1.50
C LEU A 84 -6.86 -4.69 -1.92
N ALA A 85 -5.79 -4.21 -2.56
CA ALA A 85 -4.68 -5.06 -2.99
C ALA A 85 -3.98 -5.75 -1.80
N ASP A 86 -3.77 -5.04 -0.68
CA ASP A 86 -3.22 -5.64 0.55
C ASP A 86 -4.15 -6.71 1.13
N SER A 87 -5.47 -6.48 1.10
CA SER A 87 -6.47 -7.44 1.57
C SER A 87 -6.41 -8.74 0.76
N TYR A 88 -6.34 -8.65 -0.56
CA TYR A 88 -6.14 -9.83 -1.42
C TYR A 88 -4.79 -10.51 -1.18
N SER A 89 -3.70 -9.75 -1.03
CA SER A 89 -2.38 -10.32 -0.71
C SER A 89 -2.40 -11.13 0.58
N ARG A 90 -3.07 -10.63 1.64
CA ARG A 90 -3.25 -11.34 2.90
C ARG A 90 -4.15 -12.56 2.76
N PHE A 91 -5.21 -12.45 1.95
CA PHE A 91 -6.10 -13.57 1.64
C PHE A 91 -5.35 -14.72 0.96
N PHE A 92 -4.56 -14.44 -0.07
CA PHE A 92 -3.75 -15.47 -0.75
C PHE A 92 -2.67 -16.08 0.16
N LYS A 93 -2.18 -15.33 1.16
CA LYS A 93 -1.29 -15.85 2.22
C LYS A 93 -2.03 -16.59 3.33
N LYS A 94 -3.34 -16.82 3.21
CA LYS A 94 -4.21 -17.45 4.22
C LYS A 94 -4.20 -16.76 5.59
N GLN A 95 -3.87 -15.47 5.64
CA GLN A 95 -3.83 -14.71 6.90
C GLN A 95 -5.20 -14.16 7.29
N ASN A 96 -6.02 -13.80 6.29
CA ASN A 96 -7.34 -13.20 6.47
C ASN A 96 -8.34 -13.80 5.46
N ARG A 97 -9.63 -13.58 5.71
CA ARG A 97 -10.71 -13.90 4.76
C ARG A 97 -10.69 -12.95 3.55
N ALA A 98 -11.38 -13.35 2.48
CA ALA A 98 -11.50 -12.56 1.26
C ALA A 98 -12.14 -11.18 1.53
N PRO A 99 -11.74 -10.13 0.77
CA PRO A 99 -12.34 -8.81 0.91
C PRO A 99 -13.83 -8.81 0.52
N ARG A 100 -14.62 -8.00 1.24
CA ARG A 100 -16.06 -7.84 1.05
C ARG A 100 -16.39 -6.43 0.55
N PHE A 101 -17.50 -6.30 -0.17
CA PHE A 101 -18.00 -4.98 -0.56
C PHE A 101 -18.28 -4.13 0.68
N LYS A 102 -17.86 -2.87 0.63
CA LYS A 102 -18.08 -1.89 1.69
C LYS A 102 -19.49 -1.31 1.58
N SER A 103 -20.17 -1.10 2.71
CA SER A 103 -21.51 -0.54 2.75
C SER A 103 -21.51 0.92 3.20
N LYS A 104 -22.52 1.69 2.73
CA LYS A 104 -22.80 3.03 3.28
C LYS A 104 -23.42 2.97 4.67
N LYS A 105 -24.13 1.87 4.97
CA LYS A 105 -24.82 1.65 6.24
C LYS A 105 -23.86 1.21 7.35
N ASP A 106 -22.59 0.95 7.04
CA ASP A 106 -21.60 0.61 8.06
C ASP A 106 -21.41 1.80 9.01
N LYS A 107 -21.61 1.54 10.31
CA LYS A 107 -21.49 2.55 11.39
C LYS A 107 -20.12 3.23 11.43
N VAL A 108 -19.08 2.53 10.95
CA VAL A 108 -17.71 3.03 10.93
C VAL A 108 -17.29 3.33 9.49
N GLN A 109 -17.27 4.61 9.12
CA GLN A 109 -16.72 5.09 7.86
C GLN A 109 -15.36 5.74 8.10
N SER A 110 -14.42 5.49 7.20
CA SER A 110 -13.06 6.05 7.30
C SER A 110 -12.43 6.21 5.93
N TYR A 111 -11.47 7.13 5.84
CA TYR A 111 -10.55 7.24 4.72
C TYR A 111 -9.14 7.47 5.26
N THR A 112 -8.14 7.17 4.45
CA THR A 112 -6.73 7.31 4.85
C THR A 112 -6.02 8.25 3.89
N THR A 113 -5.52 9.36 4.43
CA THR A 113 -4.59 10.25 3.71
C THR A 113 -3.15 9.97 4.18
N LYS A 114 -2.15 10.48 3.46
CA LYS A 114 -0.73 10.24 3.75
C LYS A 114 0.02 11.55 3.83
N HIS A 115 0.94 11.60 4.79
CA HIS A 115 1.91 12.67 4.86
C HIS A 115 2.87 12.56 3.67
N THR A 116 2.89 13.60 2.84
CA THR A 116 3.81 13.79 1.71
C THR A 116 4.19 15.26 1.65
N ASN A 117 5.49 15.56 1.67
CA ASN A 117 6.03 16.92 1.50
C ASN A 117 5.36 17.99 2.39
N GLY A 118 5.11 17.69 3.67
CA GLY A 118 4.56 18.67 4.62
C GLY A 118 3.08 19.04 4.40
N ASN A 119 2.34 18.25 3.60
CA ASN A 119 0.90 18.46 3.38
C ASN A 119 0.05 18.26 4.64
N ILE A 120 0.56 17.49 5.62
CA ILE A 120 -0.06 17.28 6.93
C ILE A 120 0.84 17.90 7.99
N ALA A 121 0.30 18.82 8.78
CA ALA A 121 1.02 19.54 9.81
C ALA A 121 0.09 19.88 10.97
N ILE A 122 0.66 20.11 12.15
CA ILE A 122 -0.08 20.58 13.34
C ILE A 122 0.33 22.03 13.57
N LEU A 123 -0.66 22.92 13.62
CA LEU A 123 -0.50 24.35 13.88
C LEU A 123 -1.35 24.71 15.10
N GLY A 124 -0.72 24.70 16.28
CA GLY A 124 -1.41 24.86 17.56
C GLY A 124 -2.52 23.82 17.73
N ASN A 125 -3.78 24.29 17.81
CA ASN A 125 -4.97 23.44 17.98
C ASN A 125 -5.67 23.07 16.65
N LYS A 126 -4.98 23.24 15.52
CA LYS A 126 -5.49 22.90 14.18
C LYS A 126 -4.55 21.93 13.48
N MET A 127 -5.12 20.98 12.74
CA MET A 127 -4.39 20.04 11.89
C MET A 127 -4.63 20.41 10.43
N LYS A 128 -3.55 20.62 9.68
CA LYS A 128 -3.58 20.76 8.22
C LYS A 128 -3.77 19.39 7.59
N LEU A 129 -4.77 19.25 6.74
CA LEU A 129 -5.05 18.04 5.97
C LEU A 129 -5.16 18.36 4.47
N PRO A 130 -4.79 17.42 3.58
CA PRO A 130 -4.94 17.60 2.14
C PRO A 130 -6.39 17.88 1.75
N LYS A 131 -6.62 18.90 0.91
CA LYS A 131 -7.93 19.41 0.45
C LYS A 131 -8.87 19.94 1.55
N LEU A 132 -8.80 19.44 2.78
CA LEU A 132 -9.60 19.87 3.92
C LEU A 132 -9.10 21.16 4.60
N GLY A 133 -7.82 21.49 4.40
CA GLY A 133 -7.22 22.67 5.01
C GLY A 133 -7.01 22.48 6.51
N LEU A 134 -7.19 23.57 7.27
CA LEU A 134 -7.01 23.57 8.72
C LEU A 134 -8.28 23.11 9.43
N VAL A 135 -8.19 21.99 10.14
CA VAL A 135 -9.29 21.40 10.91
C VAL A 135 -8.97 21.51 12.39
N ARG A 136 -9.89 22.04 13.19
CA ARG A 136 -9.72 22.07 14.67
C ARG A 136 -9.74 20.65 15.21
N PHE A 137 -8.93 20.37 16.23
CA PHE A 137 -8.98 19.09 16.93
C PHE A 137 -8.79 19.28 18.44
N ALA A 138 -9.33 18.35 19.23
CA ALA A 138 -9.07 18.29 20.67
C ALA A 138 -7.65 17.79 20.89
N LYS A 139 -6.72 18.72 21.13
CA LYS A 139 -5.31 18.42 21.43
C LYS A 139 -5.20 17.94 22.88
N SER A 140 -5.48 16.66 23.10
CA SER A 140 -5.37 16.04 24.43
C SER A 140 -3.94 15.67 24.82
N ARG A 141 -3.02 15.63 23.84
CA ARG A 141 -1.61 15.26 24.03
C ARG A 141 -0.74 16.08 23.08
N GLU A 142 0.45 16.41 23.54
CA GLU A 142 1.50 16.95 22.67
C GLU A 142 1.99 15.87 21.70
N ILE A 143 2.17 16.27 20.44
CA ILE A 143 2.63 15.38 19.38
C ILE A 143 4.11 15.69 19.19
N GLU A 144 4.92 15.03 20.00
CA GLU A 144 6.37 15.15 19.94
C GLU A 144 6.93 14.33 18.77
N GLY A 145 7.83 14.94 18.00
CA GLY A 145 8.54 14.29 16.89
C GLY A 145 7.97 14.59 15.51
N ARG A 146 8.62 14.02 14.49
CA ARG A 146 8.24 14.23 13.08
C ARG A 146 7.07 13.32 12.70
N ILE A 147 6.07 13.87 12.00
CA ILE A 147 5.02 13.06 11.38
C ILE A 147 5.66 12.24 10.25
N LEU A 148 5.78 10.94 10.45
CA LEU A 148 6.34 10.02 9.46
C LEU A 148 5.26 9.08 8.93
N SER A 149 5.25 8.89 7.61
CA SER A 149 4.52 7.77 6.99
C SER A 149 5.31 6.48 7.23
N ARG A 150 4.64 5.38 7.62
CA ARG A 150 5.27 4.05 7.82
C ARG A 150 6.13 3.60 6.63
N ARG A 151 5.80 4.04 5.40
CA ARG A 151 6.61 3.75 4.20
C ARG A 151 7.85 4.62 4.09
N GLN A 152 7.76 5.91 4.45
CA GLN A 152 8.93 6.78 4.58
C GLN A 152 9.84 6.26 5.70
N GLU A 153 9.27 5.79 6.81
CA GLU A 153 10.01 5.15 7.90
C GLU A 153 10.72 3.87 7.42
N LEU A 154 10.05 2.99 6.67
CA LEU A 154 10.68 1.80 6.07
C LEU A 154 11.78 2.17 5.07
N ALA A 155 11.60 3.21 4.26
CA ALA A 155 12.62 3.71 3.34
C ALA A 155 13.82 4.30 4.11
N PHE A 156 13.58 5.02 5.20
CA PHE A 156 14.61 5.57 6.09
C PHE A 156 15.33 4.46 6.90
N LYS A 157 14.61 3.40 7.29
CA LYS A 157 15.16 2.18 7.91
C LYS A 157 15.99 1.36 6.92
N ARG A 158 15.65 1.38 5.64
CA ARG A 158 16.36 0.68 4.55
C ARG A 158 17.56 1.47 4.01
N LYS A 159 18.26 2.26 4.83
CA LYS A 159 19.56 2.85 4.45
C LYS A 159 20.63 1.75 4.29
N CYS A 160 20.46 0.80 3.38
CA CYS A 160 21.32 -0.38 3.26
C CYS A 160 21.97 -0.43 1.88
N LYS A 161 23.30 -0.56 1.89
CA LYS A 161 24.11 -0.88 0.72
C LYS A 161 23.90 -2.36 0.32
N LEU A 162 24.30 -2.72 -0.90
CA LEU A 162 23.94 -4.01 -1.54
C LEU A 162 24.51 -5.26 -0.82
N ASP A 163 25.60 -5.07 -0.11
CA ASP A 163 26.29 -5.99 0.80
C ASP A 163 25.48 -6.32 2.07
N GLU A 164 24.76 -5.35 2.63
CA GLU A 164 24.00 -5.52 3.88
C GLU A 164 22.61 -6.17 3.70
N ALA A 165 22.15 -6.32 2.45
CA ALA A 165 20.84 -6.86 2.11
C ALA A 165 20.80 -8.40 2.26
N LYS A 166 20.56 -8.91 3.47
CA LYS A 166 20.55 -10.35 3.81
C LYS A 166 19.74 -11.25 2.86
N ASN A 167 18.59 -10.81 2.37
CA ASN A 167 17.77 -11.61 1.44
C ASN A 167 18.40 -11.70 0.04
N LEU A 168 19.04 -10.62 -0.43
CA LEU A 168 19.75 -10.59 -1.71
C LEU A 168 21.01 -11.46 -1.64
N GLN A 169 21.76 -11.37 -0.54
CA GLN A 169 22.91 -12.23 -0.28
C GLN A 169 22.51 -13.72 -0.18
N LYS A 170 21.38 -14.02 0.45
CA LYS A 170 20.81 -15.38 0.51
C LYS A 170 20.44 -15.90 -0.88
N GLN A 171 19.87 -15.07 -1.76
CA GLN A 171 19.59 -15.46 -3.14
C GLN A 171 20.87 -15.64 -3.97
N LYS A 172 21.86 -14.74 -3.85
CA LYS A 172 23.17 -14.88 -4.49
C LYS A 172 23.85 -16.19 -4.13
N ARG A 173 23.87 -16.58 -2.85
CA ARG A 173 24.42 -17.88 -2.39
C ARG A 173 23.68 -19.07 -2.99
N LYS A 174 22.35 -19.02 -3.07
CA LYS A 174 21.56 -20.09 -3.70
C LYS A 174 21.87 -20.24 -5.19
N VAL A 175 21.98 -19.12 -5.91
CA VAL A 175 22.33 -19.10 -7.33
C VAL A 175 23.75 -19.62 -7.54
N ALA A 176 24.73 -19.20 -6.72
CA ALA A 176 26.10 -19.71 -6.77
C ALA A 176 26.17 -21.22 -6.57
N HIS A 177 25.43 -21.76 -5.59
CA HIS A 177 25.39 -23.21 -5.35
C HIS A 177 24.72 -23.99 -6.49
N LEU A 178 23.72 -23.41 -7.17
CA LEU A 178 23.16 -24.00 -8.39
C LEU A 178 24.17 -24.02 -9.53
N HIS A 179 24.91 -22.92 -9.73
CA HIS A 179 25.96 -22.87 -10.74
C HIS A 179 27.08 -23.88 -10.46
N GLU A 180 27.53 -23.98 -9.20
CA GLU A 180 28.50 -24.97 -8.74
C GLU A 180 28.04 -26.41 -9.05
N LYS A 181 26.79 -26.76 -8.71
CA LYS A 181 26.23 -28.06 -9.06
C LYS A 181 26.21 -28.33 -10.56
N VAL A 182 25.83 -27.35 -11.36
CA VAL A 182 25.79 -27.47 -12.82
C VAL A 182 27.20 -27.65 -13.38
N THR A 183 28.19 -26.89 -12.89
CA THR A 183 29.59 -27.02 -13.30
C THR A 183 30.13 -28.41 -12.93
N ASN A 184 29.90 -28.86 -11.69
CA ASN A 184 30.38 -30.16 -11.21
C ASN A 184 29.75 -31.32 -11.99
N ALA A 185 28.46 -31.23 -12.33
CA ALA A 185 27.79 -32.22 -13.16
C ALA A 185 28.34 -32.25 -14.59
N ARG A 186 28.68 -31.08 -15.16
CA ARG A 186 29.30 -30.99 -16.49
C ARG A 186 30.71 -31.57 -16.48
N THR A 187 31.53 -31.26 -15.47
CA THR A 187 32.87 -31.82 -15.35
C THR A 187 32.84 -33.33 -15.14
N ASP A 188 31.94 -33.84 -14.29
CA ASP A 188 31.75 -35.29 -14.09
C ASP A 188 31.34 -35.99 -15.40
N TYR A 189 30.42 -35.41 -16.15
CA TYR A 189 30.02 -35.93 -17.47
C TYR A 189 31.20 -35.96 -18.46
N LEU A 190 31.99 -34.88 -18.53
CA LEU A 190 33.18 -34.84 -19.39
C LEU A 190 34.21 -35.89 -18.97
N HIS A 191 34.43 -36.08 -17.67
CA HIS A 191 35.33 -37.12 -17.16
C HIS A 191 34.86 -38.52 -17.54
N LYS A 192 33.57 -38.83 -17.38
CA LYS A 192 32.99 -40.13 -17.75
C LYS A 192 33.11 -40.41 -19.25
N ILE A 193 32.82 -39.43 -20.09
CA ILE A 193 33.03 -39.56 -21.54
C ILE A 193 34.51 -39.82 -21.85
N SER A 194 35.43 -39.10 -21.20
CA SER A 194 36.86 -39.27 -21.46
C SER A 194 37.35 -40.67 -21.07
N THR A 195 36.81 -41.25 -19.99
CA THR A 195 37.13 -42.62 -19.58
C THR A 195 36.50 -43.67 -20.49
N ASP A 196 35.33 -43.41 -21.08
CA ASP A 196 34.68 -44.35 -21.99
C ASP A 196 35.33 -44.36 -23.39
N ILE A 197 36.06 -43.30 -23.76
CA ILE A 197 36.76 -43.15 -25.05
C ILE A 197 38.15 -43.82 -25.06
N VAL A 198 38.83 -43.89 -23.90
CA VAL A 198 40.19 -44.45 -23.74
C VAL A 198 40.12 -45.93 -23.40
#